data_AF-A0A2I0LRR1-F1
#
_entry.id   AF-A0A2I0LRR1-F1
#
_cell.length_a   1.000
_cell.length_b   1.000
_cell.length_c   1.000
_cell.angle_alpha   90.00
_cell.angle_beta   90.00
_cell.angle_gamma   90.00
#
_symmetry.space_group_name_H-M   'P 1'
#
loop_
_entity.id
_entity.type
_entity.pdbx_description
1 polymer ?
#
loop_
_entity_poly.entity_id
_entity_poly.type
_entity_poly.pdbx_seq_one_letter_code
_entity_poly.pdbx_strand_id
1 'polypeptide(L)'
;LAASPPPLGPPEPSDEDAPSSDDLEQFAKQFKQRRIKLGFTQADVGLALGTLYGNVFSQTTICRFEALQLSFKNMCKLKPLLNKWLEETDSSTGSPTNLDKIAAQGRKRKKRTSIEVGVKGALENHFLKCPKPSAHEITSLADSLQLEKEVVRVWFCNRRQKEKRMTRRRGTRKGHPSFASPELQAIQESCFVPINQAAATEEQM
;
A
#
# COMPACT_ATOMS: atom_id res chain seq x y z
N LEU A 1 -40.85 11.73 54.15
CA LEU A 1 -40.02 12.70 53.40
C LEU A 1 -39.33 11.93 52.28
N ALA A 2 -39.85 12.00 51.06
CA ALA A 2 -39.30 11.27 49.91
C ALA A 2 -38.18 12.11 49.27
N ALA A 3 -37.01 11.51 49.06
CA ALA A 3 -35.88 12.15 48.38
C ALA A 3 -35.99 11.91 46.87
N SER A 4 -36.06 12.99 46.09
CA SER A 4 -36.06 12.97 44.62
C SER A 4 -34.68 12.55 44.05
N PRO A 5 -34.62 11.81 42.93
CA PRO A 5 -33.36 11.54 42.24
C PRO A 5 -32.83 12.77 41.49
N PRO A 6 -31.50 12.91 41.31
CA PRO A 6 -30.88 14.05 40.63
C PRO A 6 -31.13 14.03 39.11
N PRO A 7 -31.08 15.19 38.43
CA PRO A 7 -31.39 15.28 37.01
C PRO A 7 -30.26 14.69 36.16
N LEU A 8 -30.64 13.87 35.19
CA LEU A 8 -29.76 13.33 34.16
C LEU A 8 -29.15 14.49 33.36
N GLY A 9 -27.82 14.58 33.36
CA GLY A 9 -27.08 15.53 32.53
C GLY A 9 -27.28 15.26 31.02
N PRO A 10 -26.98 16.23 30.15
CA PRO A 10 -27.13 16.08 28.71
C PRO A 10 -26.24 14.93 28.20
N PRO A 11 -26.67 14.20 27.15
CA PRO A 11 -25.89 13.11 26.58
C PRO A 11 -24.51 13.62 26.12
N GLU A 12 -23.46 12.99 26.60
CA GLU A 12 -22.10 13.22 26.10
C GLU A 12 -22.08 12.94 24.59
N PRO A 13 -21.48 13.82 23.77
CA PRO A 13 -21.30 13.55 22.35
C PRO A 13 -20.39 12.33 22.21
N SER A 14 -20.98 11.21 21.81
CA SER A 14 -20.25 9.97 21.55
C SER A 14 -19.23 10.22 20.43
N ASP A 15 -17.95 9.90 20.68
CA ASP A 15 -16.85 9.83 19.71
C ASP A 15 -17.09 8.71 18.65
N GLU A 16 -18.26 8.65 18.01
CA GLU A 16 -18.69 7.59 17.07
C GLU A 16 -18.36 7.87 15.59
N ASP A 17 -17.42 8.78 15.29
CA ASP A 17 -17.04 9.11 13.91
C ASP A 17 -15.70 8.51 13.45
N ALA A 18 -15.09 7.63 14.26
CA ALA A 18 -13.88 6.91 13.89
C ALA A 18 -14.23 5.45 13.51
N PRO A 19 -14.04 5.02 12.24
CA PRO A 19 -14.29 3.64 11.86
C PRO A 19 -13.40 2.70 12.69
N SER A 20 -14.02 1.74 13.37
CA SER A 20 -13.33 0.74 14.17
C SER A 20 -12.46 -0.16 13.28
N SER A 21 -11.50 -0.86 13.88
CA SER A 21 -10.75 -1.92 13.21
C SER A 21 -11.69 -2.98 12.60
N ASP A 22 -12.80 -3.27 13.28
CA ASP A 22 -13.82 -4.22 12.81
C ASP A 22 -14.56 -3.70 11.57
N ASP A 23 -14.85 -2.40 11.49
CA ASP A 23 -15.51 -1.78 10.33
C ASP A 23 -14.62 -1.79 9.08
N LEU A 24 -13.30 -1.79 9.27
CA LEU A 24 -12.34 -1.91 8.18
C LEU A 24 -12.25 -3.36 7.70
N GLU A 25 -12.28 -4.32 8.62
CA GLU A 25 -12.30 -5.75 8.29
C GLU A 25 -13.56 -6.12 7.48
N GLN A 26 -14.73 -5.70 7.96
CA GLN A 26 -15.99 -5.95 7.27
C GLN A 26 -15.99 -5.31 5.88
N PHE A 27 -15.55 -4.05 5.79
CA PHE A 27 -15.44 -3.36 4.51
C PHE A 27 -14.49 -4.06 3.54
N ALA A 28 -13.30 -4.49 3.98
CA ALA A 28 -12.34 -5.17 3.12
C ALA A 28 -12.91 -6.49 2.55
N LYS A 29 -13.63 -7.26 3.39
CA LYS A 29 -14.31 -8.50 2.98
C LYS A 29 -15.41 -8.22 1.96
N GLN A 30 -16.29 -7.25 2.24
CA GLN A 30 -17.37 -6.85 1.35
C GLN A 30 -16.86 -6.33 0.00
N PHE A 31 -15.86 -5.45 0.05
CA PHE A 31 -15.20 -4.90 -1.14
C PHE A 31 -14.63 -6.02 -2.03
N LYS A 32 -13.89 -6.97 -1.44
CA LYS A 32 -13.34 -8.12 -2.17
C LYS A 32 -14.45 -8.95 -2.83
N GLN A 33 -15.52 -9.24 -2.09
CA GLN A 33 -16.63 -10.03 -2.60
C GLN A 33 -17.35 -9.33 -3.76
N ARG A 34 -17.66 -8.04 -3.63
CA ARG A 34 -18.31 -7.25 -4.68
C ARG A 34 -17.43 -7.11 -5.92
N ARG A 35 -16.14 -6.82 -5.75
CA ARG A 35 -15.18 -6.77 -6.85
C ARG A 35 -15.18 -8.06 -7.66
N ILE A 36 -15.08 -9.22 -6.99
CA ILE A 36 -15.09 -10.54 -7.65
C ILE A 36 -16.43 -10.78 -8.33
N LYS A 37 -17.55 -10.45 -7.67
CA LYS A 37 -18.90 -10.61 -8.23
C LYS A 37 -19.11 -9.80 -9.51
N LEU A 38 -18.52 -8.61 -9.59
CA LEU A 38 -18.56 -7.74 -10.76
C LEU A 38 -17.49 -8.09 -11.81
N GLY A 39 -16.64 -9.09 -11.56
CA GLY A 39 -15.63 -9.55 -12.52
C GLY A 39 -14.38 -8.68 -12.64
N PHE A 40 -14.17 -7.70 -11.74
CA PHE A 40 -12.99 -6.83 -11.80
C PHE A 40 -11.76 -7.49 -11.21
N THR A 41 -10.60 -7.33 -11.86
CA THR A 41 -9.31 -7.67 -11.25
C THR A 41 -8.84 -6.56 -10.31
N GLN A 42 -7.91 -6.88 -9.42
CA GLN A 42 -7.28 -5.89 -8.53
C GLN A 42 -6.50 -4.81 -9.32
N ALA A 43 -5.98 -5.15 -10.50
CA ALA A 43 -5.34 -4.19 -11.39
C ALA A 43 -6.36 -3.22 -11.99
N ASP A 44 -7.53 -3.72 -12.39
CA ASP A 44 -8.61 -2.90 -12.97
C ASP A 44 -9.13 -1.87 -11.97
N VAL A 45 -9.33 -2.28 -10.71
CA VAL A 45 -9.74 -1.33 -9.65
C VAL A 45 -8.67 -0.26 -9.43
N GLY A 46 -7.40 -0.67 -9.38
CA GLY A 46 -6.29 0.27 -9.22
C GLY A 46 -6.20 1.28 -10.37
N LEU A 47 -6.54 0.85 -11.59
CA LEU A 47 -6.58 1.68 -12.78
C LEU A 47 -7.78 2.64 -12.76
N ALA A 48 -8.98 2.14 -12.49
CA ALA A 48 -10.21 2.94 -12.43
C ALA A 48 -10.14 4.04 -11.38
N LEU A 49 -9.60 3.75 -10.19
CA LEU A 49 -9.33 4.75 -9.16
C LEU A 49 -8.30 5.79 -9.59
N GLY A 50 -7.34 5.40 -10.43
CA GLY A 50 -6.38 6.34 -11.01
C GLY A 50 -7.03 7.37 -11.90
N THR A 51 -8.02 6.95 -12.69
CA THR A 51 -8.83 7.86 -13.53
C THR A 51 -9.70 8.78 -12.67
N LEU A 52 -10.32 8.27 -11.61
CA LEU A 52 -11.23 9.04 -10.75
C LEU A 52 -10.52 10.04 -9.82
N TYR A 53 -9.34 9.68 -9.31
CA TYR A 53 -8.65 10.43 -8.24
C TYR A 53 -7.24 10.90 -8.61
N GLY A 54 -6.82 10.73 -9.87
CA GLY A 54 -5.54 11.21 -10.39
C GLY A 54 -4.30 10.43 -9.95
N ASN A 55 -4.46 9.36 -9.15
CA ASN A 55 -3.36 8.52 -8.67
C ASN A 55 -3.66 7.03 -8.87
N VAL A 56 -3.01 6.41 -9.86
CA VAL A 56 -3.16 4.98 -10.15
C VAL A 56 -2.64 4.15 -8.98
N PHE A 57 -3.52 3.35 -8.38
CA PHE A 57 -3.10 2.37 -7.39
C PHE A 57 -2.58 1.11 -8.07
N SER A 58 -1.62 0.45 -7.44
CA SER A 58 -1.10 -0.83 -7.93
C SER A 58 -1.98 -1.98 -7.49
N GLN A 59 -1.98 -3.08 -8.26
CA GLN A 59 -2.57 -4.35 -7.84
C GLN A 59 -2.12 -4.73 -6.41
N THR A 60 -0.83 -4.54 -6.09
CA THR A 60 -0.28 -4.81 -4.75
C THR A 60 -0.94 -3.96 -3.66
N THR A 61 -1.35 -2.72 -3.97
CA THR A 61 -2.05 -1.85 -3.01
C THR A 61 -3.43 -2.42 -2.69
N ILE A 62 -4.19 -2.80 -3.72
CA ILE A 62 -5.53 -3.38 -3.56
C ILE A 62 -5.46 -4.74 -2.85
N CYS A 63 -4.51 -5.59 -3.23
CA CYS A 63 -4.28 -6.87 -2.57
C CYS A 63 -3.97 -6.72 -1.07
N ARG A 64 -3.07 -5.79 -0.69
CA ARG A 64 -2.76 -5.54 0.72
C ARG A 64 -3.93 -4.95 1.50
N PHE A 65 -4.78 -4.17 0.85
CA PHE A 65 -6.01 -3.65 1.46
C PHE A 65 -6.99 -4.81 1.75
N GLU A 66 -7.26 -5.66 0.77
CA GLU A 66 -8.14 -6.83 0.92
C GLU A 66 -7.65 -7.82 1.99
N ALA A 67 -6.34 -7.92 2.16
CA ALA A 67 -5.72 -8.79 3.15
C ALA A 67 -5.50 -8.12 4.52
N LEU A 68 -5.96 -6.88 4.73
CA LEU A 68 -5.76 -6.11 5.96
C LEU A 68 -4.27 -5.93 6.36
N GLN A 69 -3.38 -5.92 5.37
CA GLN A 69 -1.92 -5.84 5.55
C GLN A 69 -1.36 -4.42 5.46
N LEU A 70 -2.22 -3.41 5.42
CA LEU A 70 -1.80 -2.01 5.48
C LEU A 70 -1.88 -1.50 6.92
N SER A 71 -1.15 -0.43 7.21
CA SER A 71 -1.32 0.25 8.50
C SER A 71 -2.75 0.78 8.61
N PHE A 72 -3.29 0.83 9.84
CA PHE A 72 -4.62 1.37 10.11
C PHE A 72 -4.83 2.75 9.45
N LYS A 73 -3.86 3.66 9.61
CA LYS A 73 -3.90 4.99 8.95
C LYS A 73 -3.98 4.92 7.42
N ASN A 74 -3.36 3.93 6.78
CA ASN A 74 -3.47 3.74 5.33
C ASN A 74 -4.82 3.10 4.95
N MET A 75 -5.31 2.16 5.75
CA MET A 75 -6.63 1.55 5.58
C MET A 75 -7.73 2.62 5.62
N CYS A 76 -7.73 3.49 6.65
CA CYS A 76 -8.69 4.58 6.76
C CYS A 76 -8.63 5.55 5.58
N LYS A 77 -7.44 5.79 5.00
CA LYS A 77 -7.29 6.65 3.83
C LYS A 77 -7.83 6.02 2.55
N LEU A 78 -7.74 4.70 2.42
CA LEU A 78 -8.18 3.99 1.22
C LEU A 78 -9.67 3.64 1.25
N LYS A 79 -10.24 3.37 2.43
CA LYS A 79 -11.67 3.05 2.60
C LYS A 79 -12.61 3.98 1.83
N PRO A 80 -12.57 5.33 1.98
CA PRO A 80 -13.51 6.21 1.28
C PRO A 80 -13.34 6.19 -0.24
N LEU A 81 -12.12 6.05 -0.75
CA LEU A 81 -11.85 5.98 -2.19
C LEU A 81 -12.42 4.69 -2.81
N LEU A 82 -12.22 3.58 -2.12
CA LEU A 82 -12.71 2.26 -2.54
C LEU A 82 -14.24 2.17 -2.40
N ASN A 83 -14.82 2.77 -1.37
CA ASN A 83 -16.26 2.79 -1.16
C ASN A 83 -16.95 3.54 -2.28
N LYS A 84 -16.48 4.76 -2.59
CA LYS A 84 -17.07 5.56 -3.65
C LYS A 84 -16.95 4.91 -5.03
N TRP A 85 -15.83 4.27 -5.33
CA TRP A 85 -15.70 3.49 -6.57
C TRP A 85 -16.70 2.32 -6.62
N LEU A 86 -16.92 1.66 -5.48
CA LEU A 86 -17.86 0.55 -5.38
C LEU A 86 -19.31 1.02 -5.62
N GLU A 87 -19.69 2.16 -5.02
CA GLU A 87 -21.02 2.79 -5.20
C GLU A 87 -21.27 3.21 -6.65
N GLU A 88 -20.29 3.83 -7.31
CA GLU A 88 -20.38 4.24 -8.73
C GLU A 88 -20.52 3.03 -9.66
N THR A 89 -19.81 1.95 -9.35
CA THR A 89 -19.84 0.71 -10.14
C THR A 89 -21.14 -0.05 -9.92
N ASP A 90 -21.61 -0.17 -8.67
CA ASP A 90 -22.90 -0.80 -8.36
C ASP A 90 -24.06 -0.03 -8.98
N SER A 91 -24.02 1.31 -8.99
CA SER A 91 -25.06 2.16 -9.60
C SER A 91 -25.05 2.13 -11.14
N SER A 92 -23.89 1.91 -11.77
CA SER A 92 -23.76 1.83 -13.24
C SER A 92 -24.06 0.46 -13.84
N THR A 93 -24.36 -0.57 -13.05
CA THR A 93 -24.70 -1.93 -13.54
C THR A 93 -25.96 -2.00 -14.43
N GLY A 94 -26.65 -0.88 -14.69
CA GLY A 94 -27.72 -0.78 -15.67
C GLY A 94 -27.29 -0.49 -17.12
N SER A 95 -26.03 -0.12 -17.41
CA SER A 95 -25.62 0.17 -18.81
C SER A 95 -24.16 -0.24 -19.10
N PRO A 96 -23.93 -1.22 -20.00
CA PRO A 96 -22.60 -1.76 -20.30
C PRO A 96 -21.67 -0.80 -21.07
N THR A 97 -22.14 0.38 -21.49
CA THR A 97 -21.45 1.20 -22.51
C THR A 97 -20.43 2.20 -21.97
N ASN A 98 -20.39 2.47 -20.66
CA ASN A 98 -19.40 3.37 -20.04
C ASN A 98 -18.12 2.65 -19.58
N LEU A 99 -18.18 1.32 -19.40
CA LEU A 99 -17.13 0.56 -18.72
C LEU A 99 -15.93 0.22 -19.65
N ASP A 100 -16.20 -0.05 -20.92
CA ASP A 100 -15.16 -0.29 -21.93
C ASP A 100 -14.24 0.91 -22.15
N LYS A 101 -14.74 2.13 -21.87
CA LYS A 101 -13.96 3.37 -22.02
C LYS A 101 -12.89 3.53 -20.94
N ILE A 102 -13.12 2.97 -19.74
CA ILE A 102 -12.20 3.08 -18.60
C ILE A 102 -11.04 2.08 -18.77
N ALA A 103 -11.31 0.88 -19.29
CA ALA A 103 -10.29 -0.13 -19.56
C ALA A 103 -9.33 0.27 -20.72
N ALA A 104 -9.81 1.06 -21.68
CA ALA A 104 -9.07 1.45 -22.88
C ALA A 104 -8.10 2.64 -22.69
N GLN A 105 -8.21 3.42 -21.62
CA GLN A 105 -7.30 4.55 -21.36
C GLN A 105 -5.98 4.10 -20.73
N GLY A 106 -5.18 3.38 -21.51
CA GLY A 106 -3.78 3.16 -21.19
C GLY A 106 -3.00 4.47 -21.25
N ARG A 107 -2.36 4.88 -20.15
CA ARG A 107 -0.96 5.33 -20.15
C ARG A 107 -0.32 5.57 -18.76
N LYS A 108 0.81 4.87 -18.58
CA LYS A 108 2.04 5.15 -17.82
C LYS A 108 1.93 5.59 -16.35
N ARG A 109 1.80 4.57 -15.48
CA ARG A 109 2.33 4.55 -14.11
C ARG A 109 3.80 5.00 -14.08
N LYS A 110 4.19 5.83 -13.10
CA LYS A 110 5.60 6.16 -12.85
C LYS A 110 6.34 4.88 -12.43
N LYS A 111 7.28 4.40 -13.27
CA LYS A 111 8.08 3.21 -12.95
C LYS A 111 8.85 3.47 -11.66
N ARG A 112 8.82 2.51 -10.75
CA ARG A 112 9.70 2.52 -9.58
C ARG A 112 11.14 2.36 -10.08
N THR A 113 12.06 3.21 -9.65
CA THR A 113 13.49 3.01 -9.89
C THR A 113 13.93 1.72 -9.19
N SER A 114 14.32 0.70 -9.96
CA SER A 114 14.97 -0.49 -9.43
C SER A 114 16.43 -0.14 -9.17
N ILE A 115 16.91 -0.38 -7.96
CA ILE A 115 18.32 -0.18 -7.62
C ILE A 115 18.98 -1.55 -7.75
N GLU A 116 19.97 -1.65 -8.63
CA GLU A 116 20.73 -2.88 -8.85
C GLU A 116 21.40 -3.36 -7.57
N VAL A 117 21.65 -4.68 -7.49
CA VAL A 117 22.21 -5.33 -6.29
C VAL A 117 23.60 -4.76 -5.96
N GLY A 118 24.44 -4.50 -6.98
CA GLY A 118 25.77 -3.88 -6.79
C GLY A 118 25.69 -2.47 -6.22
N VAL A 119 24.78 -1.64 -6.75
CA VAL A 119 24.55 -0.26 -6.28
C VAL A 119 24.00 -0.24 -4.85
N LYS A 120 23.11 -1.18 -4.52
CA LYS A 120 22.60 -1.36 -3.16
C LYS A 120 23.72 -1.71 -2.17
N GLY A 121 24.67 -2.56 -2.55
CA GLY A 121 25.84 -2.90 -1.73
C GLY A 121 26.72 -1.69 -1.42
N ALA A 122 26.98 -0.85 -2.43
CA ALA A 122 27.74 0.39 -2.23
C ALA A 122 27.03 1.38 -1.28
N LEU A 123 25.72 1.55 -1.42
CA LEU A 123 24.90 2.37 -0.52
C LEU A 123 24.88 1.81 0.92
N GLU A 124 24.82 0.49 1.09
CA GLU A 124 24.90 -0.17 2.41
C GLU A 124 26.27 0.02 3.06
N ASN A 125 27.37 -0.11 2.31
CA ASN A 125 28.71 0.16 2.82
C ASN A 125 28.89 1.62 3.27
N HIS A 126 28.35 2.58 2.51
CA HIS A 126 28.40 3.98 2.92
C HIS A 126 27.53 4.25 4.15
N PHE A 127 26.35 3.62 4.24
CA PHE A 127 25.45 3.76 5.39
C PHE A 127 26.10 3.34 6.72
N LEU A 128 26.92 2.29 6.71
CA LEU A 128 27.65 1.83 7.89
C LEU A 128 28.66 2.86 8.40
N LYS A 129 29.25 3.65 7.49
CA LYS A 129 30.22 4.72 7.83
C LYS A 129 29.51 6.01 8.23
N CYS A 130 28.51 6.43 7.45
CA CYS A 130 27.76 7.65 7.66
C CYS A 130 26.26 7.41 7.38
N PRO A 131 25.42 7.19 8.41
CA PRO A 131 23.99 6.91 8.24
C PRO A 131 23.16 8.15 7.92
N LYS A 132 23.72 9.36 8.07
CA LYS A 132 23.12 10.66 7.75
C LYS A 132 24.06 11.47 6.85
N PRO A 133 24.23 11.06 5.58
CA PRO A 133 25.06 11.81 4.66
C PRO A 133 24.51 13.23 4.44
N SER A 134 25.41 14.19 4.35
CA SER A 134 25.18 15.58 3.95
C SER A 134 24.61 15.66 2.52
N ALA A 135 23.98 16.78 2.17
CA ALA A 135 23.51 17.03 0.82
C ALA A 135 24.64 16.95 -0.23
N HIS A 136 25.86 17.34 0.13
CA HIS A 136 27.03 17.23 -0.74
C HIS A 136 27.43 15.76 -0.95
N GLU A 137 27.49 14.96 0.11
CA GLU A 137 27.78 13.52 0.04
C GLU A 137 26.71 12.76 -0.75
N ILE A 138 25.43 13.10 -0.60
CA ILE A 138 24.35 12.52 -1.40
C ILE A 138 24.55 12.82 -2.89
N THR A 139 25.03 14.01 -3.23
CA THR A 139 25.27 14.40 -4.62
C THR A 139 26.46 13.62 -5.18
N SER A 140 27.58 13.57 -4.46
CA SER A 140 28.77 12.79 -4.86
C SER A 140 28.48 11.28 -5.02
N LEU A 141 27.65 10.71 -4.14
CA LEU A 141 27.18 9.32 -4.26
C LEU A 141 26.26 9.10 -5.46
N ALA A 142 25.37 10.06 -5.74
CA ALA A 142 24.47 10.00 -6.89
C ALA A 142 25.28 9.99 -8.20
N ASP A 143 26.28 10.86 -8.31
CA ASP A 143 27.15 10.95 -9.49
C ASP A 143 28.01 9.67 -9.66
N SER A 144 28.60 9.18 -8.56
CA SER A 144 29.45 7.98 -8.57
C SER A 144 28.66 6.69 -8.89
N LEU A 145 27.40 6.61 -8.46
CA LEU A 145 26.53 5.45 -8.66
C LEU A 145 25.59 5.61 -9.87
N GLN A 146 25.72 6.72 -10.63
CA GLN A 146 24.83 7.09 -11.74
C GLN A 146 23.34 6.99 -11.38
N LEU A 147 22.99 7.42 -10.17
CA LEU A 147 21.61 7.47 -9.68
C LEU A 147 21.13 8.91 -9.59
N GLU A 148 19.81 9.11 -9.65
CA GLU A 148 19.23 10.41 -9.34
C GLU A 148 19.42 10.75 -7.85
N LYS A 149 19.78 12.01 -7.56
CA LYS A 149 19.98 12.52 -6.20
C LYS A 149 18.81 12.19 -5.26
N GLU A 150 17.59 12.28 -5.78
CA GLU A 150 16.37 11.98 -5.03
C GLU A 150 16.25 10.49 -4.66
N VAL A 151 16.69 9.58 -5.54
CA VAL A 151 16.70 8.14 -5.30
C VAL A 151 17.66 7.81 -4.15
N VAL A 152 18.87 8.38 -4.16
CA VAL A 152 19.87 8.20 -3.08
C VAL A 152 19.33 8.75 -1.76
N ARG A 153 18.77 9.96 -1.76
CA ARG A 153 18.18 10.60 -0.57
C ARG A 153 17.05 9.75 0.02
N VAL A 154 16.10 9.30 -0.81
CA VAL A 154 14.98 8.45 -0.39
C VAL A 154 15.47 7.10 0.11
N TRP A 155 16.51 6.53 -0.51
CA TRP A 155 17.11 5.29 -0.05
C TRP A 155 17.66 5.41 1.37
N PHE A 156 18.43 6.45 1.69
CA PHE A 156 18.97 6.68 3.04
C PHE A 156 17.85 6.91 4.06
N CYS A 157 16.79 7.65 3.69
CA CYS A 157 15.60 7.80 4.53
C CYS A 157 14.92 6.46 4.84
N ASN A 158 14.66 5.65 3.81
CA ASN A 158 14.05 4.33 3.96
C ASN A 158 14.95 3.37 4.76
N ARG A 159 16.27 3.44 4.55
CA ARG A 159 17.25 2.59 5.24
C ARG A 159 17.33 2.89 6.74
N ARG A 160 17.32 4.17 7.14
CA ARG A 160 17.23 4.58 8.56
C ARG A 160 15.91 4.16 9.20
N GLN A 161 14.80 4.31 8.48
CA GLN A 161 13.49 3.87 8.98
C GLN A 161 13.46 2.34 9.21
N LYS A 162 14.06 1.56 8.31
CA LYS A 162 14.20 0.10 8.47
C LYS A 162 14.99 -0.25 9.73
N GLU A 163 16.11 0.43 9.98
CA GLU A 163 16.93 0.20 11.18
C GLU A 163 16.17 0.49 12.48
N LYS A 164 15.50 1.65 12.57
CA LYS A 164 14.67 2.01 13.72
C LYS A 164 13.55 0.99 13.98
N ARG A 165 12.94 0.45 12.93
CA ARG A 165 11.92 -0.60 13.03
C ARG A 165 12.50 -1.93 13.55
N MET A 166 13.72 -2.30 13.15
CA MET A 166 14.36 -3.52 13.63
C MET A 166 14.86 -3.39 15.08
N THR A 167 15.35 -2.22 15.48
CA THR A 167 15.79 -1.98 16.86
C THR A 167 14.62 -2.00 17.85
N ARG A 168 13.46 -1.43 17.47
CA ARG A 168 12.24 -1.49 18.30
C ARG A 168 11.69 -2.91 18.47
N ARG A 169 11.85 -3.78 17.47
CA ARG A 169 11.42 -5.20 17.54
C ARG A 169 12.35 -6.09 18.37
N ARG A 170 13.60 -5.67 18.60
CA ARG A 170 14.54 -6.39 19.48
C ARG A 170 14.32 -6.10 20.97
N GLY A 171 13.64 -5.01 21.32
CA GLY A 171 13.36 -4.64 22.71
C GLY A 171 12.16 -5.35 23.37
N THR A 172 11.36 -6.13 22.62
CA THR A 172 10.10 -6.73 23.11
C THR A 172 10.04 -8.25 22.93
N ARG A 173 11.14 -8.97 23.21
CA ARG A 173 11.15 -10.45 23.24
C ARG A 173 11.04 -11.02 24.66
N LYS A 174 10.02 -10.61 25.41
CA LYS A 174 9.46 -11.45 26.49
C LYS A 174 7.95 -11.50 26.34
N GLY A 175 7.45 -12.62 25.81
CA GLY A 175 6.09 -13.12 26.02
C GLY A 175 4.97 -12.64 25.09
N HIS A 176 4.91 -13.12 23.84
CA HIS A 176 3.62 -13.44 23.20
C HIS A 176 3.79 -14.35 21.98
N PRO A 177 2.90 -15.35 21.76
CA PRO A 177 2.97 -16.23 20.61
C PRO A 177 2.64 -15.45 19.34
N SER A 178 3.58 -15.47 18.41
CA SER A 178 3.48 -14.81 17.11
C SER A 178 2.53 -15.57 16.21
N PHE A 179 1.33 -15.03 15.95
CA PHE A 179 0.56 -15.34 14.73
C PHE A 179 1.33 -14.78 13.52
N ALA A 180 2.39 -15.48 13.10
CA ALA A 180 2.98 -15.30 11.78
C ALA A 180 2.48 -16.44 10.91
N SER A 181 1.36 -16.22 10.21
CA SER A 181 0.86 -17.18 9.24
C SER A 181 1.86 -17.28 8.07
N PRO A 182 2.33 -18.48 7.70
CA PRO A 182 3.28 -18.68 6.60
C PRO A 182 2.76 -18.19 5.23
N GLU A 183 1.46 -17.93 5.10
CA GLU A 183 0.83 -17.34 3.91
C GLU A 183 1.35 -15.92 3.60
N LEU A 184 1.78 -15.16 4.61
CA LEU A 184 2.31 -13.79 4.43
C LEU A 184 3.69 -13.77 3.77
N GLN A 185 4.45 -14.86 3.88
CA GLN A 185 5.78 -14.96 3.26
C GLN A 185 5.67 -15.36 1.79
N ALA A 186 4.70 -16.21 1.45
CA ALA A 186 4.41 -16.62 0.07
C ALA A 186 3.88 -15.45 -0.79
N ILE A 187 3.07 -14.55 -0.22
CA ILE A 187 2.57 -13.38 -0.97
C ILE A 187 3.69 -12.37 -1.25
N GLN A 188 4.66 -12.23 -0.34
CA GLN A 188 5.81 -11.34 -0.55
C GLN A 188 6.74 -11.83 -1.69
N GLU A 189 6.81 -13.15 -1.90
CA GLU A 189 7.57 -13.78 -3.00
C GLU A 189 6.77 -13.74 -4.32
N SER A 190 5.46 -13.99 -4.30
CA SER A 190 4.61 -13.96 -5.51
C SER A 190 4.41 -12.56 -6.12
N CYS A 191 4.53 -11.49 -5.32
CA CYS A 191 4.43 -10.11 -5.81
C CYS A 191 5.75 -9.54 -6.38
N PHE A 192 6.85 -10.30 -6.32
CA PHE A 192 8.14 -9.93 -6.88
C PHE A 192 8.47 -10.77 -8.12
N VAL A 193 7.51 -10.94 -9.03
CA VAL A 193 7.84 -11.40 -10.39
C VAL A 193 8.47 -10.20 -11.12
N PRO A 194 9.72 -10.29 -11.58
CA PRO A 194 10.31 -9.22 -12.38
C PRO A 194 9.49 -9.05 -13.67
N ILE A 195 9.12 -7.80 -13.99
CA ILE A 195 8.40 -7.39 -15.21
C ILE A 195 9.24 -7.61 -16.50
N ASN A 196 10.36 -8.31 -16.44
CA ASN A 196 11.25 -8.55 -17.60
C ASN A 196 11.32 -10.03 -17.99
N GLN A 197 10.20 -10.58 -18.46
CA GLN A 197 10.26 -11.73 -19.37
C GLN A 197 9.14 -11.62 -20.42
N ALA A 198 9.28 -10.61 -21.27
CA ALA A 198 8.58 -10.51 -22.54
C ALA A 198 9.62 -10.15 -23.60
N ALA A 199 10.40 -11.15 -24.02
CA ALA A 199 11.08 -11.26 -25.31
C ALA A 199 12.01 -12.49 -25.30
N ALA A 200 12.01 -13.23 -26.42
CA ALA A 200 12.69 -14.51 -26.69
C ALA A 200 11.96 -15.71 -26.07
N THR A 201 11.37 -16.65 -26.82
CA THR A 201 11.76 -17.20 -28.13
C THR A 201 10.53 -17.62 -28.95
N GLU A 202 10.35 -16.97 -30.10
CA GLU A 202 9.76 -17.59 -31.28
C GLU A 202 10.93 -18.20 -32.06
N GLU A 203 11.13 -19.51 -31.99
CA GLU A 203 11.72 -20.32 -33.08
C GLU A 203 11.58 -21.82 -32.76
N GLN A 204 11.10 -22.58 -33.75
CA GLN A 204 11.16 -24.04 -33.92
C GLN A 204 10.21 -24.93 -33.09
N MET A 205 9.07 -25.32 -33.69
CA MET A 205 8.91 -26.60 -34.42
C MET A 205 7.64 -26.57 -35.26
#